data_AF-A0A6M0GF64-F1
#
_entry.id   AF-A0A6M0GF64-F1
#
_cell.length_a   1.000
_cell.length_b   1.000
_cell.length_c   1.000
_cell.angle_alpha   90.00
_cell.angle_beta   90.00
_cell.angle_gamma   90.00
#
_symmetry.space_group_name_H-M   'P 1'
#
loop_
_entity.id
_entity.type
_entity.pdbx_description
1 polymer ?
#
loop_
_entity_poly.entity_id
_entity_poly.type
_entity_poly.pdbx_seq_one_letter_code
_entity_poly.pdbx_strand_id
1 'polypeptide(L)'
;MPLLSHMEIRGMQRGIEKGTVQNARESVLEVLEVRFEVVPPEVIDTINQIEDVSVLKQLHRQAITISSMVDFQQLLSQGQADS
;
A
#
# COMPACT_ATOMS: atom_id res chain seq x y z
N MET A 1 -5.42 -19.48 33.92
CA MET A 1 -5.40 -18.88 32.57
C MET A 1 -4.25 -17.88 32.53
N PRO A 2 -3.34 -17.94 31.56
CA PRO A 2 -2.29 -16.94 31.44
C PRO A 2 -2.90 -15.62 30.97
N LEU A 3 -2.62 -14.54 31.69
CA LEU A 3 -2.89 -13.17 31.24
C LEU A 3 -1.70 -12.76 30.37
N LEU A 4 -1.95 -12.42 29.10
CA LEU A 4 -0.92 -11.84 28.25
C LEU A 4 -0.37 -10.59 28.93
N SER A 5 0.95 -10.45 28.94
CA SER A 5 1.61 -9.24 29.43
C SER A 5 1.31 -8.06 28.51
N HIS A 6 1.38 -6.85 29.07
CA HIS A 6 1.25 -5.61 28.30
C HIS A 6 2.27 -5.52 27.15
N MET A 7 3.45 -6.13 27.32
CA MET A 7 4.49 -6.17 26.29
C MET A 7 4.09 -7.09 25.13
N GLU A 8 3.52 -8.27 25.42
CA GLU A 8 3.02 -9.19 24.39
C GLU A 8 1.85 -8.58 23.61
N ILE A 9 0.91 -7.92 24.30
CA ILE A 9 -0.22 -7.22 23.65
C ILE A 9 0.29 -6.12 22.72
N ARG A 10 1.23 -5.29 23.20
CA ARG A 10 1.82 -4.22 22.37
C ARG A 10 2.61 -4.78 21.19
N GLY A 11 3.32 -5.89 21.37
CA GLY A 11 4.04 -6.57 20.30
C GLY A 11 3.09 -7.09 19.21
N MET A 12 2.01 -7.75 19.63
CA MET A 12 0.97 -8.26 18.72
C MET A 12 0.30 -7.12 17.94
N GLN A 13 -0.08 -6.03 18.63
CA GLN A 13 -0.71 -4.87 18.00
C GLN A 13 0.18 -4.24 16.92
N ARG A 14 1.47 -4.03 17.23
CA ARG A 14 2.45 -3.52 16.25
C ARG A 14 2.65 -4.47 15.07
N GLY A 15 2.62 -5.78 15.32
CA GLY A 15 2.70 -6.80 14.26
C GLY A 15 1.52 -6.71 13.30
N ILE A 16 0.30 -6.59 13.84
CA ILE A 16 -0.93 -6.45 13.06
C ILE A 16 -0.90 -5.16 12.23
N GLU A 17 -0.51 -4.04 12.82
CA GLU A 17 -0.40 -2.75 12.13
C GLU A 17 0.58 -2.82 10.96
N LYS A 18 1.80 -3.33 11.20
CA LYS A 18 2.82 -3.49 10.15
C LYS A 18 2.36 -4.44 9.04
N GLY A 19 1.78 -5.59 9.40
CA GLY A 19 1.27 -6.55 8.43
C GLY A 19 0.13 -5.98 7.59
N THR A 20 -0.72 -5.14 8.18
CA THR A 20 -1.82 -4.48 7.46
C THR A 20 -1.28 -3.51 6.39
N VAL A 21 -0.28 -2.69 6.73
CA VAL A 21 0.36 -1.78 5.78
C VAL A 21 1.07 -2.55 4.67
N GLN A 22 1.84 -3.57 5.03
CA GLN A 22 2.57 -4.39 4.05
C GLN A 22 1.62 -5.08 3.06
N ASN A 23 0.59 -5.77 3.56
CA ASN A 23 -0.39 -6.44 2.70
C ASN A 23 -1.13 -5.45 1.79
N ALA A 24 -1.43 -4.24 2.27
CA ALA A 24 -2.07 -3.22 1.44
C ALA A 24 -1.15 -2.73 0.31
N ARG A 25 0.17 -2.59 0.54
CA ARG A 25 1.14 -2.28 -0.52
C ARG A 25 1.23 -3.39 -1.54
N GLU A 26 1.39 -4.64 -1.08
CA GLU A 26 1.45 -5.83 -1.93
C GLU A 26 0.20 -5.95 -2.82
N SER A 27 -1.00 -5.71 -2.26
CA SER A 27 -2.25 -5.73 -3.03
C SER A 27 -2.26 -4.70 -4.17
N VAL A 28 -1.76 -3.48 -3.93
CA VAL A 28 -1.67 -2.46 -4.99
C VAL A 28 -0.72 -2.91 -6.10
N LEU A 29 0.47 -3.38 -5.71
CA LEU A 29 1.50 -3.81 -6.66
C LEU A 29 1.06 -5.02 -7.48
N GLU A 30 0.42 -6.01 -6.85
CA GLU A 30 -0.10 -7.20 -7.51
C GLU A 30 -1.13 -6.84 -8.58
N VAL A 31 -2.07 -5.93 -8.30
CA VAL A 31 -3.03 -5.47 -9.31
C VAL A 31 -2.32 -4.78 -10.47
N LEU A 32 -1.33 -3.93 -10.19
CA LEU A 32 -0.58 -3.24 -11.24
C LEU A 32 0.21 -4.21 -12.12
N GLU A 33 0.85 -5.22 -11.51
CA GLU A 33 1.59 -6.27 -12.21
C GLU A 33 0.65 -7.12 -13.08
N VAL A 34 -0.51 -7.53 -12.55
CA VAL A 34 -1.50 -8.32 -13.32
C VAL A 34 -2.05 -7.54 -14.52
N ARG A 35 -2.29 -6.23 -14.37
CA ARG A 35 -2.93 -5.42 -15.41
C ARG A 35 -1.96 -4.90 -16.46
N PHE A 36 -0.73 -4.60 -16.06
CA PHE A 36 0.22 -3.87 -16.90
C PHE A 36 1.54 -4.63 -17.14
N GLU A 37 1.67 -5.85 -16.62
CA GLU A 37 2.82 -6.77 -16.69
C GLU A 37 4.11 -6.25 -16.02
N VAL A 38 4.46 -4.98 -16.20
CA VAL A 38 5.65 -4.35 -15.67
C VAL A 38 5.28 -3.13 -14.85
N VAL A 39 5.66 -3.13 -13.58
CA VAL A 39 5.52 -1.99 -12.67
C VAL A 39 6.85 -1.22 -12.63
N PRO A 40 6.88 0.08 -12.98
CA PRO A 40 8.10 0.88 -12.91
C PRO A 40 8.67 0.92 -11.48
N PRO A 41 10.00 0.85 -11.30
CA PRO A 41 10.63 0.91 -9.97
C PRO A 41 10.22 2.13 -9.16
N GLU A 42 10.07 3.29 -9.81
CA GLU A 42 9.63 4.54 -9.18
C GLU A 42 8.24 4.41 -8.53
N VAL A 43 7.34 3.64 -9.15
CA VAL A 43 5.98 3.37 -8.62
C VAL A 43 6.08 2.44 -7.40
N ILE A 44 6.92 1.41 -7.48
CA ILE A 44 7.18 0.48 -6.38
C ILE A 44 7.72 1.22 -5.17
N ASP A 45 8.74 2.06 -5.37
CA ASP A 45 9.37 2.83 -4.31
C ASP A 45 8.38 3.83 -3.67
N THR A 46 7.57 4.50 -4.49
CA THR A 46 6.54 5.42 -4.00
C THR A 46 5.51 4.68 -3.13
N ILE A 47 4.97 3.56 -3.60
CA ILE A 47 3.98 2.78 -2.84
C ILE A 47 4.59 2.25 -1.53
N ASN A 48 5.84 1.82 -1.55
CA ASN A 48 6.55 1.31 -0.38
C ASN A 48 6.83 2.37 0.69
N GLN A 49 6.75 3.65 0.36
CA GLN A 49 6.88 4.75 1.33
C GLN A 49 5.55 5.12 2.01
N ILE A 50 4.40 4.67 1.48
CA ILE A 50 3.08 5.04 2.02
C ILE A 50 2.79 4.21 3.27
N GLU A 51 2.61 4.86 4.41
CA GLU A 51 2.24 4.20 5.69
C GLU A 51 0.73 4.21 5.96
N ASP A 52 -0.04 5.08 5.31
CA ASP A 52 -1.48 5.16 5.49
C ASP A 52 -2.21 4.07 4.67
N VAL A 53 -2.76 3.09 5.38
CA VAL A 53 -3.57 2.00 4.82
C VAL A 53 -4.77 2.52 4.02
N SER A 54 -5.35 3.66 4.40
CA SER A 54 -6.52 4.24 3.72
C SER A 54 -6.14 4.73 2.32
N VAL A 55 -4.97 5.39 2.21
CA VAL A 55 -4.39 5.81 0.93
C VAL A 55 -4.09 4.59 0.06
N LEU A 56 -3.44 3.56 0.63
CA LEU A 56 -3.15 2.32 -0.10
C LEU A 56 -4.42 1.62 -0.61
N LYS A 57 -5.49 1.58 0.19
CA LYS A 57 -6.79 1.04 -0.24
C LYS A 57 -7.42 1.85 -1.37
N GLN A 58 -7.25 3.17 -1.38
CA GLN A 58 -7.70 4.02 -2.48
C GLN A 58 -6.91 3.76 -3.75
N LEU A 59 -5.58 3.71 -3.65
CA LEU A 59 -4.70 3.39 -4.76
C LEU A 59 -5.02 2.00 -5.32
N HIS A 60 -5.31 1.01 -4.48
CA HIS A 60 -5.72 -0.32 -4.92
C HIS A 60 -6.98 -0.27 -5.79
N ARG A 61 -8.03 0.47 -5.35
CA ARG A 61 -9.24 0.65 -6.16
C ARG A 61 -8.97 1.35 -7.48
N GLN A 62 -8.14 2.39 -7.47
CA GLN A 62 -7.77 3.12 -8.69
C GLN A 62 -6.93 2.24 -9.64
N ALA A 63 -6.01 1.45 -9.10
CA ALA A 63 -5.20 0.49 -9.84
C ALA A 63 -6.05 -0.56 -10.55
N ILE A 64 -7.27 -0.87 -10.10
CA ILE A 64 -8.21 -1.78 -10.79
C ILE A 64 -8.86 -1.11 -12.01
N THR A 65 -9.22 0.18 -11.91
CA THR A 65 -10.09 0.84 -12.88
C THR A 65 -9.36 1.77 -13.85
N ILE A 66 -8.13 2.18 -13.53
CA ILE A 66 -7.38 3.17 -14.31
C ILE A 66 -7.00 2.64 -15.70
N SER A 67 -6.99 3.51 -16.71
CA SER A 67 -6.84 3.09 -18.11
C SER A 67 -5.42 2.63 -18.48
N SER A 68 -4.39 3.17 -17.83
CA SER A 68 -2.99 2.87 -18.14
C SER A 68 -2.06 3.04 -16.95
N MET A 69 -0.85 2.47 -17.06
CA MET A 69 0.24 2.70 -16.10
C MET A 69 0.67 4.17 -16.06
N VAL A 70 0.70 4.85 -17.21
CA VAL A 70 1.07 6.27 -17.30
C VAL A 70 0.09 7.15 -16.50
N ASP A 71 -1.21 6.89 -16.64
CA ASP A 71 -2.23 7.61 -15.87
C ASP A 71 -2.08 7.35 -14.36
N PHE A 72 -1.68 6.13 -13.98
CA PHE A 72 -1.43 5.78 -12.58
C PHE A 72 -0.21 6.52 -12.00
N GLN A 73 0.87 6.64 -12.78
CA GLN A 73 2.03 7.44 -12.38
C GLN A 73 1.66 8.91 -12.19
N GLN A 74 0.87 9.48 -13.11
CA GLN A 74 0.40 10.85 -13.00
C GLN A 74 -0.47 11.07 -11.76
N LEU A 75 -1.30 10.09 -11.41
CA LEU A 75 -2.12 10.11 -10.21
C LEU A 75 -1.25 10.15 -8.94
N LEU A 76 -0.19 9.33 -8.89
CA LEU A 76 0.75 9.34 -7.77
C LEU A 76 1.46 10.69 -7.63
N SER A 77 1.90 11.30 -8.73
CA SER A 77 2.55 12.62 -8.70
C SER A 77 1.61 13.74 -8.26
N GLN A 78 0.33 13.68 -8.62
CA GLN A 78 -0.66 14.68 -8.18
C GLN A 78 -0.96 14.55 -6.69
N GLY A 79 -1.07 13.32 -6.17
CA GLY A 79 -1.27 13.09 -4.73
C GLY A 79 -0.11 13.57 -3.85
N GLN A 80 1.10 13.70 -4.42
CA GLN A 80 2.27 14.26 -3.73
C GLN A 80 2.31 15.80 -3.73
N ALA A 81 1.57 16.47 -4.62
CA ALA A 81 1.58 17.93 -4.73
C ALA A 81 0.63 18.64 -3.74
N ASP A 82 -0.33 17.91 -3.17
CA ASP A 82 -1.36 18.42 -2.26
C ASP A 82 -1.08 18.10 -0.77
N SER A 83 0.14 17.69 -0.42
CA SER A 83 0.57 17.40 0.97
C SER A 83 1.73 18.27 1.43
#